data_AF-A0A1G7HN02-F1
#
_entry.id   AF-A0A1G7HN02-F1
#
_cell.length_a   1.000
_cell.length_b   1.000
_cell.length_c   1.000
_cell.angle_alpha   90.00
_cell.angle_beta   90.00
_cell.angle_gamma   90.00
#
_symmetry.space_group_name_H-M   'P 1'
#
loop_
_entity.id
_entity.type
_entity.pdbx_description
1 polymer ?
#
loop_
_entity_poly.entity_id
_entity_poly.type
_entity_poly.pdbx_seq_one_letter_code
_entity_poly.pdbx_strand_id
1 'polypeptide(L)'
;MNDSSPDSPDAPAAPVVLDIWCELQCPDCRRALEDLRALRARYGDRLEPRLRHFPLEKHKHAFAAAQAAEEAVAQGQGWPYVEAVLARVEELERAGEPLLVEVARELGLDAEEFDTALIDGRHILIVDADQAEGKAIGVTGTPTYVIGDERLDGGRSQEGLRARIEEIADRLLAASGS
;
A
#
# COMPACT_ATOMS: atom_id res chain seq x y z
N MET A 1 26.46 31.31 19.72
CA MET A 1 26.46 31.17 18.24
C MET A 1 26.53 29.68 17.99
N ASN A 2 25.50 28.94 17.60
CA ASN A 2 24.27 29.28 16.90
C ASN A 2 23.04 28.73 17.63
N ASP A 3 22.00 29.53 17.54
CA ASP A 3 20.60 29.23 17.84
C ASP A 3 20.06 28.28 16.75
N SER A 4 19.57 27.12 17.16
CA SER A 4 18.82 26.22 16.30
C SER A 4 17.35 26.64 16.39
N SER A 5 16.90 27.47 15.45
CA SER A 5 15.48 27.82 15.35
C SER A 5 14.66 26.59 14.93
N PRO A 6 13.58 26.23 15.65
CA PRO A 6 12.63 25.24 15.20
C PRO A 6 11.56 25.90 14.31
N ASP A 7 11.22 25.21 13.23
CA ASP A 7 10.06 25.38 12.36
C ASP A 7 9.71 26.78 11.84
N SER A 8 9.84 26.91 10.52
CA SER A 8 9.27 28.04 9.77
C SER A 8 7.75 27.88 9.71
N PRO A 9 6.95 28.91 10.03
CA PRO A 9 5.49 28.85 10.08
C PRO A 9 4.79 28.66 8.71
N ASP A 10 5.55 28.52 7.63
CA ASP A 10 5.07 28.33 6.26
C ASP A 10 5.25 26.88 5.73
N ALA A 11 5.76 25.96 6.54
CA ALA A 11 5.81 24.54 6.13
C ALA A 11 4.37 23.98 6.09
N PRO A 12 3.95 23.35 4.97
CA PRO A 12 2.65 22.69 4.92
C PRO A 12 2.59 21.59 5.99
N ALA A 13 1.44 21.47 6.66
CA ALA A 13 1.22 20.42 7.65
C ALA A 13 1.46 19.04 7.01
N ALA A 14 2.16 18.16 7.74
CA ALA A 14 2.43 16.81 7.26
C ALA A 14 1.12 16.04 7.01
N PRO A 15 1.04 15.22 5.95
CA PRO A 15 -0.14 14.43 5.68
C PRO A 15 -0.40 13.42 6.81
N VAL A 16 -1.68 13.09 7.03
CA VAL A 16 -2.04 11.92 7.82
C VAL A 16 -1.62 10.68 7.05
N VAL A 17 -0.89 9.77 7.69
CA VAL A 17 -0.45 8.51 7.07
C VAL A 17 -1.51 7.44 7.32
N LEU A 18 -1.87 6.72 6.26
CA LEU A 18 -2.68 5.51 6.30
C LEU A 18 -1.83 4.34 5.79
N ASP A 19 -1.26 3.58 6.70
CA ASP A 19 -0.54 2.35 6.36
C ASP A 19 -1.54 1.23 6.06
N ILE A 20 -1.30 0.50 4.97
CA ILE A 20 -2.21 -0.52 4.45
C ILE A 20 -1.41 -1.81 4.23
N TRP A 21 -1.48 -2.73 5.19
CA TRP A 21 -0.99 -4.10 4.99
C TRP A 21 -1.88 -4.82 3.99
N CYS A 22 -1.34 -5.03 2.80
CA CYS A 22 -2.04 -5.48 1.62
C CYS A 22 -1.30 -6.66 0.98
N GLU A 23 -2.06 -7.49 0.30
CA GLU A 23 -1.50 -8.51 -0.58
C GLU A 23 -2.16 -8.40 -1.95
N LEU A 24 -1.33 -8.34 -2.99
CA LEU A 24 -1.78 -8.08 -4.36
C LEU A 24 -2.52 -9.27 -5.02
N GLN A 25 -2.53 -10.44 -4.39
CA GLN A 25 -3.32 -11.61 -4.81
C GLN A 25 -4.60 -11.80 -3.97
N CYS A 26 -4.90 -10.89 -3.03
CA CYS A 26 -6.03 -11.03 -2.12
C CYS A 26 -7.31 -10.41 -2.71
N PRO A 27 -8.41 -11.18 -2.89
CA PRO A 27 -9.68 -10.64 -3.36
C PRO A 27 -10.28 -9.54 -2.46
N ASP A 28 -10.00 -9.59 -1.15
CA ASP A 28 -10.48 -8.59 -0.19
C ASP A 28 -9.70 -7.27 -0.35
N CYS A 29 -8.40 -7.35 -0.66
CA CYS A 29 -7.60 -6.17 -1.02
C CYS A 29 -8.08 -5.53 -2.32
N ARG A 30 -8.50 -6.33 -3.30
CA ARG A 30 -9.15 -5.81 -4.50
C ARG A 30 -10.43 -5.03 -4.17
N ARG A 31 -11.29 -5.57 -3.30
CA ARG A 31 -12.54 -4.88 -2.92
C ARG A 31 -12.27 -3.54 -2.23
N ALA A 32 -11.20 -3.47 -1.43
CA ALA A 32 -10.78 -2.25 -0.77
C ALA A 32 -10.34 -1.12 -1.71
N LEU A 33 -10.05 -1.41 -2.99
CA LEU A 33 -9.66 -0.37 -3.96
C LEU A 33 -10.71 0.73 -4.10
N GLU A 34 -12.01 0.40 -4.01
CA GLU A 34 -13.07 1.39 -4.08
C GLU A 34 -12.95 2.40 -2.93
N ASP A 35 -12.77 1.92 -1.70
CA ASP A 35 -12.62 2.76 -0.53
C ASP A 35 -11.31 3.55 -0.55
N LEU A 36 -10.19 2.95 -0.98
CA LEU A 36 -8.91 3.65 -1.13
C LEU A 36 -8.96 4.76 -2.20
N ARG A 37 -9.72 4.57 -3.28
CA ARG A 37 -9.96 5.62 -4.28
C ARG A 37 -10.83 6.74 -3.71
N ALA A 38 -11.89 6.40 -2.97
CA ALA A 38 -12.75 7.39 -2.31
C ALA A 38 -11.98 8.24 -1.29
N LEU A 39 -11.14 7.60 -0.46
CA LEU A 39 -10.28 8.28 0.51
C LEU A 39 -9.31 9.25 -0.19
N ARG A 40 -8.60 8.81 -1.24
CA ARG A 40 -7.71 9.70 -2.02
C ARG A 40 -8.46 10.86 -2.66
N ALA A 41 -9.64 10.62 -3.22
CA ALA A 41 -10.47 11.67 -3.81
C ALA A 41 -10.94 12.71 -2.76
N ARG A 42 -11.24 12.28 -1.53
CA ARG A 42 -11.69 13.15 -0.44
C ARG A 42 -10.54 13.99 0.15
N TYR A 43 -9.40 13.36 0.39
CA TYR A 43 -8.32 13.98 1.17
C TYR A 43 -7.24 14.63 0.32
N GLY A 44 -7.02 14.17 -0.91
CA GLY A 44 -5.90 14.59 -1.74
C GLY A 44 -4.58 14.41 -0.97
N ASP A 45 -3.70 15.40 -1.06
CA ASP A 45 -2.37 15.37 -0.42
C ASP A 45 -2.41 15.45 1.12
N ARG A 46 -3.59 15.54 1.74
CA ARG A 46 -3.73 15.55 3.21
C ARG A 46 -3.72 14.14 3.83
N LEU A 47 -3.93 13.11 3.02
CA LEU A 47 -3.86 11.72 3.44
C LEU A 47 -2.88 11.00 2.51
N GLU A 48 -1.86 10.37 3.09
CA GLU A 48 -0.86 9.59 2.37
C GLU A 48 -1.14 8.08 2.59
N PRO A 49 -1.71 7.38 1.60
CA PRO A 49 -1.83 5.93 1.64
C PRO A 49 -0.45 5.31 1.39
N ARG A 50 0.03 4.52 2.35
CA ARG A 50 1.28 3.76 2.24
C ARG A 50 0.96 2.28 2.14
N LEU A 51 1.43 1.67 1.06
CA LEU A 51 1.36 0.22 0.92
C LEU A 51 2.37 -0.40 1.89
N ARG A 52 1.95 -1.44 2.61
CA ARG A 52 2.81 -2.34 3.37
C ARG A 52 2.57 -3.76 2.89
N HIS A 53 3.63 -4.50 2.59
CA HIS A 53 3.48 -5.85 2.05
C HIS A 53 3.10 -6.86 3.12
N PHE A 54 2.09 -7.67 2.85
CA PHE A 54 1.72 -8.79 3.72
C PHE A 54 1.38 -10.05 2.92
N PRO A 55 2.32 -10.62 2.15
CA PRO A 55 2.06 -11.81 1.36
C PRO A 55 1.63 -12.98 2.26
N LEU A 56 0.47 -13.58 1.98
CA LEU A 56 -0.05 -14.73 2.70
C LEU A 56 0.38 -16.01 1.99
N GLU A 57 0.85 -17.00 2.75
CA GLU A 57 1.39 -18.27 2.22
C GLU A 57 0.38 -19.08 1.39
N LYS A 58 -0.92 -18.80 1.55
CA LYS A 58 -2.00 -19.48 0.81
C LYS A 58 -2.06 -19.08 -0.67
N HIS A 59 -1.39 -18.00 -1.06
CA HIS A 59 -1.47 -17.41 -2.38
C HIS A 59 -0.09 -17.50 -3.07
N LYS A 60 -0.04 -18.32 -4.12
CA LYS A 60 1.22 -18.76 -4.76
C LYS A 60 2.07 -17.59 -5.28
N HIS A 61 1.43 -16.53 -5.77
CA HIS A 61 2.09 -15.42 -6.45
C HIS A 61 2.21 -14.17 -5.56
N ALA A 62 1.84 -14.26 -4.28
CA ALA A 62 1.80 -13.12 -3.36
C ALA A 62 3.17 -12.43 -3.18
N PHE A 63 4.24 -13.20 -2.97
CA PHE A 63 5.59 -12.65 -2.81
C PHE A 63 6.12 -12.03 -4.11
N ALA A 64 5.88 -12.66 -5.26
CA ALA A 64 6.28 -12.10 -6.54
C ALA A 64 5.56 -10.79 -6.83
N ALA A 65 4.25 -10.72 -6.55
CA ALA A 65 3.48 -9.51 -6.73
C ALA A 65 3.95 -8.36 -5.80
N ALA A 66 4.31 -8.66 -4.56
CA ALA A 66 4.89 -7.69 -3.62
C ALA A 66 6.22 -7.11 -4.14
N GLN A 67 7.14 -7.96 -4.62
CA GLN A 67 8.40 -7.51 -5.20
C GLN A 67 8.21 -6.69 -6.48
N ALA A 68 7.26 -7.08 -7.34
CA ALA A 68 6.94 -6.30 -8.53
C ALA A 68 6.35 -4.92 -8.20
N ALA A 69 5.58 -4.80 -7.11
CA ALA A 69 5.10 -3.50 -6.65
C ALA A 69 6.25 -2.59 -6.19
N GLU A 70 7.29 -3.12 -5.54
CA GLU A 70 8.49 -2.36 -5.18
C GLU A 70 9.31 -1.94 -6.40
N GLU A 71 9.37 -2.78 -7.44
CA GLU A 71 9.96 -2.36 -8.72
C GLU A 71 9.16 -1.21 -9.35
N ALA A 72 7.83 -1.26 -9.29
CA ALA A 72 6.99 -0.14 -9.74
C ALA A 72 7.25 1.14 -8.92
N VAL A 73 7.50 1.03 -7.62
CA VAL A 73 7.89 2.16 -6.75
C VAL A 73 9.24 2.73 -7.20
N ALA A 74 10.23 1.88 -7.47
CA ALA A 74 11.55 2.29 -7.95
C ALA A 74 11.47 3.06 -9.28
N GLN A 75 10.48 2.72 -10.12
CA GLN A 75 10.21 3.39 -11.40
C GLN A 75 9.19 4.54 -11.30
N GLY A 76 8.72 4.88 -10.10
CA GLY A 76 7.86 6.05 -9.84
C GLY A 76 6.35 5.84 -10.08
N GLN A 77 5.88 4.60 -10.27
CA GLN A 77 4.46 4.27 -10.46
C GLN A 77 3.94 3.16 -9.54
N GLY A 78 4.30 3.19 -8.24
CA GLY A 78 3.85 2.20 -7.26
C GLY A 78 2.33 2.01 -7.21
N TRP A 79 1.57 3.06 -6.85
CA TRP A 79 0.11 2.96 -6.72
C TRP A 79 -0.62 2.62 -8.03
N PRO A 80 -0.32 3.24 -9.19
CA PRO A 80 -0.90 2.84 -10.46
C PRO A 80 -0.70 1.33 -10.76
N TYR A 81 0.49 0.81 -10.50
CA TYR A 81 0.79 -0.62 -10.68
C TYR A 81 0.01 -1.51 -9.71
N VAL A 82 0.01 -1.18 -8.41
CA VAL A 82 -0.72 -1.93 -7.37
C VAL A 82 -2.20 -2.03 -7.70
N GLU A 83 -2.82 -0.93 -8.13
CA GLU A 83 -4.23 -0.93 -8.55
C GLU A 83 -4.48 -1.81 -9.76
N ALA A 84 -3.59 -1.77 -10.74
CA ALA A 84 -3.71 -2.54 -11.97
C ALA A 84 -3.56 -4.05 -11.74
N VAL A 85 -2.69 -4.47 -10.80
CA VAL A 85 -2.57 -5.88 -10.38
C VAL A 85 -3.78 -6.30 -9.55
N LEU A 86 -4.19 -5.52 -8.56
CA LEU A 86 -5.35 -5.83 -7.72
C LEU A 86 -6.66 -5.91 -8.52
N ALA A 87 -6.81 -5.13 -9.59
CA ALA A 87 -7.95 -5.24 -10.50
C ALA A 87 -8.01 -6.60 -11.24
N ARG A 88 -6.91 -7.37 -11.25
CA ARG A 88 -6.70 -8.60 -12.01
C ARG A 88 -6.31 -9.80 -11.14
N VAL A 89 -6.72 -9.83 -9.87
CA VAL A 89 -6.41 -10.92 -8.92
C VAL A 89 -6.70 -12.33 -9.49
N GLU A 90 -7.83 -12.53 -10.17
CA GLU A 90 -8.17 -13.83 -10.77
C GLU A 90 -7.31 -14.18 -11.99
N GLU A 91 -6.79 -13.18 -12.69
CA GLU A 91 -5.82 -13.41 -13.76
C GLU A 91 -4.44 -13.71 -13.20
N LEU A 92 -4.03 -13.03 -12.13
CA LEU A 92 -2.77 -13.30 -11.43
C LEU A 92 -2.73 -14.75 -10.94
N GLU A 93 -3.83 -15.27 -10.41
CA GLU A 93 -3.95 -16.68 -10.01
C GLU A 93 -3.73 -17.66 -11.16
N ARG A 94 -4.13 -17.31 -12.39
CA ARG A 94 -4.02 -18.22 -13.56
C ARG A 94 -2.69 -18.06 -14.30
N ALA A 95 -2.24 -16.82 -14.47
CA ALA A 95 -1.12 -16.46 -15.32
C ALA A 95 0.20 -16.35 -14.53
N GLY A 96 0.13 -16.00 -13.25
CA GLY A 96 1.30 -15.81 -12.39
C GLY A 96 2.14 -14.58 -12.76
N GLU A 97 3.45 -14.71 -12.59
CA GLU A 97 4.46 -13.68 -12.79
C GLU A 97 4.44 -13.04 -14.19
N PRO A 98 4.17 -13.75 -15.30
CA PRO A 98 3.97 -13.13 -16.61
C PRO A 98 2.95 -11.98 -16.62
N LEU A 99 1.88 -12.07 -15.82
CA LEU A 99 0.91 -10.98 -15.72
C LEU A 99 1.54 -9.73 -15.08
N LEU A 100 2.39 -9.91 -14.07
CA LEU A 100 3.05 -8.79 -13.38
C LEU A 100 3.88 -7.95 -14.37
N VAL A 101 4.63 -8.64 -15.23
CA VAL A 101 5.44 -8.01 -16.30
C VAL A 101 4.55 -7.40 -17.40
N GLU A 102 3.43 -8.04 -17.72
CA GLU A 102 2.43 -7.49 -18.65
C GLU A 102 1.81 -6.19 -18.13
N VAL A 103 1.41 -6.15 -16.86
CA VAL A 103 0.90 -4.95 -16.19
C VAL A 103 1.92 -3.81 -16.26
N ALA A 104 3.20 -4.11 -15.99
CA ALA A 104 4.27 -3.11 -16.09
C ALA A 104 4.35 -2.52 -17.50
N ARG A 105 4.35 -3.39 -18.53
CA ARG A 105 4.38 -2.97 -19.94
C ARG A 105 3.19 -2.08 -20.32
N GLU A 106 1.98 -2.42 -19.88
CA GLU A 106 0.78 -1.62 -20.14
C GLU A 106 0.85 -0.21 -19.55
N LEU A 107 1.53 -0.06 -18.40
CA LEU A 107 1.74 1.22 -17.73
C LEU A 107 2.94 2.02 -18.26
N GLY A 108 3.64 1.48 -19.27
CA GLY A 108 4.85 2.09 -19.83
C GLY A 108 6.05 2.04 -18.89
N LEU A 109 6.05 1.10 -17.93
CA LEU A 109 7.19 0.79 -17.07
C LEU A 109 8.19 -0.10 -17.84
N ASP A 110 9.43 -0.14 -17.36
CA ASP A 110 10.48 -0.99 -17.90
C ASP A 110 10.23 -2.45 -17.51
N ALA A 111 9.55 -3.18 -18.40
CA ALA A 111 9.21 -4.58 -18.20
C ALA A 111 10.44 -5.50 -18.11
N GLU A 112 11.58 -5.15 -18.71
CA GLU A 112 12.81 -5.96 -18.62
C GLU A 112 13.43 -5.86 -17.22
N GLU A 113 13.37 -4.68 -16.60
CA GLU A 113 13.75 -4.52 -15.19
C GLU A 113 12.82 -5.27 -14.25
N PHE A 114 11.52 -5.36 -14.54
CA PHE A 114 10.58 -6.21 -13.77
C PHE A 114 10.96 -7.69 -13.85
N ASP A 115 11.20 -8.22 -15.05
CA ASP A 115 11.67 -9.60 -15.23
C ASP A 115 12.95 -9.85 -14.41
N THR A 116 13.90 -8.92 -14.48
CA THR A 116 15.18 -9.03 -13.76
C THR A 116 14.99 -8.98 -12.25
N ALA A 117 14.20 -8.02 -11.73
CA ALA A 117 13.93 -7.85 -10.32
C ALA A 117 13.18 -9.04 -9.70
N LEU A 118 12.29 -9.69 -10.47
CA LEU A 118 11.61 -10.91 -10.05
C LEU A 118 12.54 -12.13 -9.99
N ILE A 119 13.55 -12.19 -10.87
CA ILE A 119 14.53 -13.28 -10.90
C ILE A 119 15.56 -13.13 -9.78
N ASP A 120 16.12 -11.93 -9.59
CA ASP A 120 17.17 -11.71 -8.60
C ASP A 120 16.66 -11.46 -7.18
N GLY A 121 15.37 -11.14 -7.05
CA GLY A 121 14.69 -10.95 -5.77
C GLY A 121 15.18 -9.74 -4.99
N ARG A 122 15.69 -8.69 -5.67
CA ARG A 122 16.29 -7.51 -5.03
C ARG A 122 15.37 -6.79 -4.02
N HIS A 123 14.05 -6.94 -4.17
CA HIS A 123 13.04 -6.31 -3.31
C HIS A 123 12.59 -7.20 -2.14
N ILE A 124 13.12 -8.42 -1.99
CA ILE A 124 12.64 -9.35 -0.96
C ILE A 124 12.82 -8.81 0.47
N LEU A 125 13.88 -8.06 0.73
CA LEU A 125 14.18 -7.57 2.08
C LEU A 125 13.15 -6.56 2.59
N ILE A 126 12.64 -5.68 1.72
CA ILE A 126 11.60 -4.72 2.11
C ILE A 126 10.25 -5.44 2.30
N VAL A 127 9.95 -6.43 1.45
CA VAL A 127 8.75 -7.27 1.59
C VAL A 127 8.75 -8.04 2.91
N ASP A 128 9.87 -8.67 3.26
CA ASP A 128 10.02 -9.39 4.53
C ASP A 128 9.96 -8.45 5.74
N ALA A 129 10.53 -7.25 5.63
CA ALA A 129 10.48 -6.25 6.70
C ALA A 129 9.05 -5.78 6.98
N ASP A 130 8.30 -5.42 5.93
CA ASP A 130 6.89 -5.03 6.06
C ASP A 130 6.04 -6.16 6.64
N GLN A 131 6.25 -7.39 6.17
CA GLN A 131 5.50 -8.55 6.67
C GLN A 131 5.82 -8.83 8.14
N ALA A 132 7.09 -8.72 8.54
CA ALA A 132 7.52 -8.89 9.92
C ALA A 132 6.96 -7.81 10.85
N GLU A 133 6.94 -6.55 10.40
CA GLU A 133 6.33 -5.45 11.14
C GLU A 133 4.83 -5.67 11.33
N GLY A 134 4.13 -6.06 10.26
CA GLY A 134 2.70 -6.42 10.33
C GLY A 134 2.44 -7.51 11.36
N LYS A 135 3.24 -8.59 11.35
CA LYS A 135 3.15 -9.66 12.34
C LYS A 135 3.38 -9.14 13.76
N ALA A 136 4.36 -8.27 13.96
CA ALA A 136 4.70 -7.70 15.27
C ALA A 136 3.58 -6.84 15.87
N ILE A 137 2.82 -6.12 15.03
CA ILE A 137 1.67 -5.31 15.47
C ILE A 137 0.33 -6.07 15.45
N GLY A 138 0.36 -7.38 15.21
CA GLY A 138 -0.81 -8.26 15.25
C GLY A 138 -1.69 -8.23 14.00
N VAL A 139 -1.14 -7.90 12.83
CA VAL A 139 -1.79 -8.15 11.54
C VAL A 139 -1.92 -9.66 11.33
N THR A 140 -3.14 -10.13 11.09
CA THR A 140 -3.44 -11.55 10.86
C THR A 140 -4.06 -11.80 9.48
N GLY A 141 -4.28 -10.76 8.70
CA GLY A 141 -4.92 -10.83 7.39
C GLY A 141 -4.89 -9.49 6.66
N THR A 142 -5.35 -9.52 5.42
CA THR A 142 -5.32 -8.37 4.52
C THR A 142 -6.71 -8.09 3.95
N PRO A 143 -7.08 -6.82 3.71
CA PRO A 143 -6.31 -5.63 4.06
C PRO A 143 -6.38 -5.35 5.58
N THR A 144 -5.28 -4.88 6.17
CA THR A 144 -5.29 -4.28 7.51
C THR A 144 -4.80 -2.85 7.42
N TYR A 145 -5.51 -1.92 8.06
CA TYR A 145 -5.20 -0.50 8.06
C TYR A 145 -4.62 -0.07 9.40
N VAL A 146 -3.67 0.85 9.38
CA VAL A 146 -3.22 1.59 10.56
C VAL A 146 -3.24 3.08 10.24
N ILE A 147 -3.88 3.86 11.11
CA ILE A 147 -3.99 5.32 10.98
C ILE A 147 -3.93 5.94 12.38
N GLY A 148 -2.91 6.78 12.62
CA GLY A 148 -2.54 7.16 13.98
C GLY A 148 -2.21 5.91 14.82
N ASP A 149 -2.82 5.80 16.00
CA ASP A 149 -2.66 4.65 16.90
C ASP A 149 -3.74 3.56 16.71
N GLU A 150 -4.61 3.69 15.70
CA GLU A 150 -5.74 2.78 15.49
C GLU A 150 -5.46 1.78 14.38
N ARG A 151 -5.60 0.49 14.71
CA ARG A 151 -5.55 -0.63 13.76
C ARG A 151 -6.96 -1.13 13.42
N LEU A 152 -7.27 -1.23 12.13
CA LEU A 152 -8.57 -1.65 11.61
C LEU A 152 -8.41 -2.89 10.71
N ASP A 153 -9.07 -3.98 11.08
CA ASP A 153 -8.98 -5.27 10.38
C ASP A 153 -10.02 -5.38 9.25
N GLY A 154 -9.61 -5.03 8.04
CA GLY A 154 -10.43 -5.14 6.83
C GLY A 154 -10.46 -6.52 6.20
N GLY A 155 -9.63 -7.45 6.65
CA GLY A 155 -9.70 -8.86 6.28
C GLY A 155 -10.88 -9.55 6.99
N ARG A 156 -11.23 -9.10 8.19
CA ARG A 156 -12.40 -9.61 8.93
C ARG A 156 -13.73 -9.03 8.44
N SER A 157 -13.81 -7.71 8.25
CA SER A 157 -14.99 -7.03 7.69
C SER A 157 -14.59 -5.66 7.14
N GLN A 158 -15.12 -5.30 5.96
CA GLN A 158 -14.96 -3.95 5.39
C GLN A 158 -16.16 -3.05 5.66
N GLU A 159 -17.22 -3.58 6.28
CA GLU A 159 -18.41 -2.79 6.60
C GLU A 159 -18.07 -1.62 7.53
N GLY A 160 -18.39 -0.40 7.09
CA GLY A 160 -18.16 0.83 7.87
C GLY A 160 -16.69 1.27 7.98
N LEU A 161 -15.72 0.51 7.44
CA LEU A 161 -14.30 0.84 7.61
C LEU A 161 -13.91 2.17 6.98
N ARG A 162 -14.40 2.48 5.78
CA ARG A 162 -14.14 3.79 5.15
C ARG A 162 -14.57 4.94 6.05
N ALA A 163 -15.81 4.90 6.56
CA ALA A 163 -16.34 5.95 7.43
C ALA A 163 -15.49 6.08 8.72
N ARG A 164 -15.03 4.95 9.27
CA ARG A 164 -14.14 4.96 10.43
C ARG A 164 -12.78 5.59 10.13
N ILE A 165 -12.18 5.27 8.98
CA ILE A 165 -10.92 5.88 8.53
C ILE A 165 -11.11 7.39 8.33
N GLU A 166 -12.22 7.81 7.71
CA GLU A 166 -12.56 9.22 7.52
C GLU A 166 -12.68 9.97 8.86
N GLU A 167 -13.38 9.41 9.85
CA GLU A 167 -13.47 9.99 11.21
C GLU A 167 -12.10 10.19 11.86
N ILE A 168 -11.21 9.19 11.75
CA ILE A 168 -9.87 9.26 12.35
C ILE A 168 -9.02 10.30 11.62
N ALA A 169 -9.03 10.29 10.28
CA ALA A 169 -8.30 11.24 9.46
C ALA A 169 -8.75 12.68 9.74
N ASP A 170 -10.06 12.93 9.80
CA ASP A 170 -10.62 14.26 10.08
C ASP A 170 -10.18 14.76 11.47
N ARG A 171 -10.17 13.88 12.48
CA ARG A 171 -9.70 14.21 13.83
C ARG A 171 -8.19 14.51 13.89
N LEU A 172 -7.38 13.72 13.20
CA LEU A 172 -5.91 13.93 13.16
C LEU A 172 -5.56 15.23 12.42
N LEU A 173 -6.22 15.49 11.29
CA LEU A 173 -6.03 16.74 10.54
C LEU A 173 -6.41 17.97 11.37
N ALA A 174 -7.51 17.91 12.11
CA ALA A 174 -7.91 19.00 13.01
C ALA A 174 -6.90 19.25 14.13
N ALA A 175 -6.27 18.19 14.67
CA ALA A 175 -5.24 18.31 15.70
C ALA A 175 -3.91 18.87 15.16
N SER A 176 -3.57 18.56 13.90
CA SER A 176 -2.34 19.06 13.25
C SER A 176 -2.41 20.51 12.77
N GLY A 177 -3.61 21.07 12.63
CA GLY A 177 -3.83 22.46 12.22
C GLY A 177 -4.14 23.43 13.37
N SER A 178 -4.00 22.99 14.62
CA SER A 178 -4.23 23.80 15.84
C SER A 178 -2.92 24.26 16.48
#